data_AF-A0A5E4W9C3-F1
#
_entry.id   AF-A0A5E4W9C3-F1
#
_cell.length_a   1.000
_cell.length_b   1.000
_cell.length_c   1.000
_cell.angle_alpha   90.00
_cell.angle_beta   90.00
_cell.angle_gamma   90.00
#
_symmetry.space_group_name_H-M   'P 1'
#
loop_
_entity.id
_entity.type
_entity.pdbx_description
1 polymer ?
#
loop_
_entity_poly.entity_id
_entity_poly.type
_entity_poly.pdbx_seq_one_letter_code
_entity_poly.pdbx_strand_id
1 'polypeptide(L)' 'MTNHSSATSLVHVSVDRLNVLSERILALSTCTTTYAGNEIPHRFLLAIFEELSEMTVELVLECHKLKGDLLAA' A
#
# COMPACT_ATOMS: atom_id res chain seq x y z
N MET A 1 8.86 -3.17 27.34
CA MET A 1 7.59 -3.62 26.72
C MET A 1 6.90 -2.47 25.96
N THR A 2 7.61 -1.75 25.09
CA THR A 2 7.10 -0.51 24.45
C THR A 2 7.02 -0.57 22.92
N ASN A 3 7.60 -1.60 22.27
CA ASN A 3 7.73 -1.62 20.80
C ASN A 3 6.46 -2.14 20.08
N HIS A 4 5.57 -2.85 20.78
CA HIS A 4 4.39 -3.44 20.15
C HIS A 4 3.32 -2.40 19.75
N SER A 5 3.23 -1.27 20.46
CA SER A 5 2.23 -0.22 20.15
C SER A 5 2.53 0.50 18.83
N SER A 6 3.80 0.67 18.48
CA SER A 6 4.22 1.34 17.24
C SER A 6 3.98 0.46 16.01
N ALA A 7 4.22 -0.84 16.13
CA ALA A 7 4.00 -1.79 15.04
C ALA A 7 2.51 -1.92 14.71
N THR A 8 1.63 -1.98 15.72
CA THR A 8 0.18 -2.04 15.51
C THR A 8 -0.35 -0.77 14.84
N SER A 9 0.13 0.41 15.26
CA SER A 9 -0.26 1.69 14.64
C SER A 9 0.12 1.75 13.16
N LEU A 10 1.29 1.23 12.79
CA LEU A 10 1.76 1.25 11.41
C LEU A 10 1.00 0.25 10.53
N VAL A 11 0.73 -0.95 11.05
CA VAL A 11 -0.10 -1.95 10.36
C VAL A 11 -1.49 -1.37 10.05
N HIS A 12 -2.12 -0.66 10.99
CA HIS A 12 -3.40 0.00 10.74
C HIS A 12 -3.30 1.04 9.62
N VAL A 13 -2.29 1.91 9.64
CA VAL A 13 -2.09 2.93 8.60
C VAL A 13 -1.83 2.31 7.22
N SER A 14 -1.00 1.26 7.13
CA SER A 14 -0.71 0.58 5.86
C SER A 14 -1.95 -0.14 5.31
N VAL A 15 -2.76 -0.76 6.18
CA VAL A 15 -4.01 -1.41 5.78
C VAL A 15 -5.04 -0.38 5.28
N ASP A 16 -5.17 0.77 5.95
CA ASP A 16 -6.07 1.84 5.53
C ASP A 16 -5.67 2.40 4.16
N ARG A 17 -4.37 2.63 3.94
CA ARG A 17 -3.84 3.04 2.62
C ARG A 17 -4.12 2.00 1.55
N LEU A 18 -3.95 0.72 1.85
CA LEU A 18 -4.22 -0.36 0.90
C LEU A 18 -5.72 -0.43 0.54
N ASN A 19 -6.60 -0.25 1.52
CA ASN A 19 -8.04 -0.22 1.31
C ASN A 19 -8.42 0.94 0.39
N VAL A 20 -7.94 2.16 0.66
CA VAL A 20 -8.20 3.34 -0.19
C VAL A 20 -7.70 3.12 -1.62
N LEU A 21 -6.51 2.54 -1.78
CA LEU A 21 -5.97 2.23 -3.10
C LEU A 21 -6.81 1.17 -3.83
N SER A 22 -7.29 0.16 -3.11
CA SER A 22 -8.17 -0.88 -3.66
C SER A 22 -9.50 -0.30 -4.15
N GLU A 23 -10.10 0.62 -3.40
CA GLU A 23 -11.33 1.33 -3.79
C GLU A 23 -11.12 2.17 -5.05
N ARG A 24 -9.98 2.85 -5.16
CA ARG A 24 -9.61 3.62 -6.36
C ARG A 24 -9.45 2.74 -7.59
N ILE A 25 -8.79 1.58 -7.46
CA ILE A 25 -8.66 0.60 -8.55
C ILE A 25 -10.03 0.07 -8.97
N LEU A 26 -10.88 -0.27 -8.00
CA LEU A 26 -12.25 -0.72 -8.26
C LEU A 26 -13.05 0.35 -9.01
N ALA A 27 -13.03 1.59 -8.53
CA ALA A 27 -13.68 2.71 -9.19
C ALA A 27 -13.18 2.88 -10.65
N LEU A 28 -11.87 2.86 -10.88
CA LEU A 28 -11.28 2.93 -12.21
C LEU A 28 -11.76 1.80 -13.12
N SER A 29 -11.82 0.56 -12.63
CA SER A 29 -12.33 -0.57 -13.40
C SER A 29 -13.82 -0.38 -13.77
N THR A 30 -14.65 0.09 -12.85
CA THR A 30 -16.08 0.36 -13.12
C THR A 30 -16.29 1.52 -14.10
N CYS A 31 -15.41 2.54 -14.10
CA CYS A 31 -15.44 3.59 -15.10
C CYS A 31 -15.10 3.05 -16.50
N THR A 32 -14.15 2.13 -16.60
CA THR A 32 -13.76 1.53 -17.91
C THR A 32 -14.79 0.57 -18.48
N THR A 33 -15.57 -0.10 -17.62
CA THR A 33 -16.67 -0.97 -18.07
C THR A 33 -17.91 -0.17 -18.50
N THR A 34 -18.12 1.02 -17.92
CA THR A 34 -19.24 1.92 -18.27
C THR A 34 -18.93 2.83 -19.46
N TYR A 35 -17.69 3.25 -19.65
CA TYR A 35 -17.19 3.93 -20.85
C TYR A 35 -16.65 2.90 -21.85
N ALA A 36 -17.56 2.22 -22.54
CA ALA A 36 -17.25 1.16 -23.50
C ALA A 36 -16.08 1.51 -24.44
N GLY A 37 -14.92 0.87 -24.23
CA GLY A 37 -13.81 0.83 -25.18
C GLY A 37 -12.61 1.73 -24.91
N ASN A 38 -12.61 2.56 -23.86
CA ASN A 38 -11.43 3.37 -23.52
C ASN A 38 -10.52 2.64 -22.53
N GLU A 39 -9.26 2.45 -22.93
CA GLU A 39 -8.21 1.94 -22.04
C GLU A 39 -8.01 2.88 -20.85
N ILE A 40 -7.66 2.31 -19.68
CA ILE A 40 -7.23 3.11 -18.53
C ILE A 40 -6.01 3.94 -18.96
N PRO A 41 -6.05 5.28 -18.85
CA PRO A 41 -4.89 6.08 -19.20
C PRO A 41 -3.66 5.65 -18.40
N HIS A 42 -2.55 5.40 -19.10
CA HIS A 42 -1.31 4.88 -18.53
C HIS A 42 -0.83 5.62 -17.27
N ARG A 43 -1.05 6.93 -17.19
CA ARG A 43 -0.74 7.76 -16.02
C ARG A 43 -1.39 7.27 -14.72
N PHE A 44 -2.60 6.70 -14.78
CA PHE A 44 -3.28 6.17 -13.60
C PHE A 44 -2.63 4.87 -13.14
N LEU A 45 -2.25 4.00 -14.08
CA LEU A 45 -1.54 2.76 -13.78
C LEU A 45 -0.17 3.06 -13.14
N LEU A 46 0.57 4.02 -13.68
CA LEU A 46 1.84 4.47 -13.09
C LEU A 46 1.66 4.94 -11.65
N ALA A 47 0.67 5.81 -11.40
CA ALA A 47 0.41 6.33 -10.06
C ALA A 47 0.05 5.21 -9.06
N ILE A 48 -0.73 4.21 -9.50
CA ILE A 48 -1.06 3.04 -8.66
C ILE A 48 0.20 2.22 -8.35
N PHE A 49 1.03 1.94 -9.35
CA PHE A 49 2.26 1.17 -9.14
C PHE A 49 3.28 1.91 -8.28
N GLU A 50 3.39 3.23 -8.42
CA GLU A 50 4.25 4.06 -7.58
C GLU A 50 3.81 3.99 -6.11
N GLU A 51 2.51 4.15 -5.84
CA GLU A 51 1.96 4.06 -4.49
C GLU A 51 2.13 2.65 -3.88
N LEU A 52 1.93 1.58 -4.67
CA LEU A 52 2.21 0.20 -4.23
C LEU A 52 3.70 -0.02 -3.93
N SER A 53 4.58 0.56 -4.75
CA SER A 53 6.03 0.45 -4.57
C SER A 53 6.47 1.14 -3.27
N GLU A 54 5.97 2.35 -2.98
CA GLU A 54 6.24 3.06 -1.73
C GLU A 54 5.81 2.24 -0.51
N MET A 55 4.59 1.71 -0.52
CA MET A 55 4.09 0.86 0.57
C MET A 55 4.92 -0.41 0.77
N THR A 56 5.43 -1.00 -0.32
CA THR A 56 6.30 -2.18 -0.26
C THR A 56 7.64 -1.84 0.40
N VAL A 57 8.23 -0.69 0.05
CA VAL A 57 9.49 -0.22 0.64
C VAL A 57 9.33 0.03 2.14
N GLU A 58 8.26 0.71 2.55
CA GLU A 58 7.95 0.96 3.96
C GLU A 58 7.86 -0.36 4.75
N LEU A 59 7.17 -1.37 4.21
CA LEU A 59 7.04 -2.68 4.84
C LEU A 59 8.39 -3.39 5.00
N VAL A 60 9.22 -3.36 3.95
CA VAL A 60 10.55 -3.98 3.97
C VAL A 60 11.46 -3.33 5.02
N LEU A 61 11.42 -2.00 5.13
CA LEU A 61 12.19 -1.25 6.14
C LEU A 61 11.80 -1.67 7.55
N GLU A 62 10.51 -1.84 7.83
CA GLU A 62 10.03 -2.28 9.13
C GLU A 62 10.36 -3.73 9.44
N CYS A 63 10.31 -4.62 8.44
CA CYS A 63 10.81 -5.98 8.60
C CYS A 63 12.30 -6.00 8.95
N HIS A 64 13.11 -5.14 8.31
CA HIS A 64 14.53 -4.99 8.63
C HIS A 64 14.74 -4.47 10.06
N LYS A 65 13.96 -3.49 10.49
CA LYS A 65 13.99 -2.95 11.85
C LYS A 65 13.61 -4.01 12.88
N LEU A 66 12.52 -4.76 12.65
CA LEU A 66 12.10 -5.86 13.51
C LEU A 66 13.16 -6.95 13.62
N LYS A 67 13.82 -7.29 12.51
CA LYS A 67 14.95 -8.23 12.50
C LYS A 67 16.13 -7.70 13.33
N GLY A 68 16.45 -6.41 13.21
CA GLY A 68 17.49 -5.76 14.01
C GLY A 68 17.19 -5.83 15.51
N ASP A 69 15.96 -5.47 15.90
CA ASP A 69 15.49 -5.53 17.28
C ASP A 69 15.56 -6.97 17.84
N LEU A 70 15.19 -7.98 17.06
CA LEU A 70 15.24 -9.39 17.46
C LEU A 70 16.68 -9.89 17.67
N LEU A 71 17.63 -9.45 16.84
CA LEU A 71 19.03 -9.86 16.94
C LEU A 71 19.81 -9.10 18.02
N ALA A 72 19.29 -7.96 18.48
CA ALA A 72 19.89 -7.14 19.54
C ALA A 72 19.40 -7.50 20.96
N ALA A 73 18.38 -8.37 21.07
CA ALA A 73 17.81 -8.87 22.32
C ALA A 73 18.44 -10.22 22.73
#